data_AF-A0A5C5UE43-F1
#
_entry.id   AF-A0A5C5UE43-F1
#
_cell.length_a   1.000
_cell.length_b   1.000
_cell.length_c   1.000
_cell.angle_alpha   90.00
_cell.angle_beta   90.00
_cell.angle_gamma   90.00
#
_symmetry.space_group_name_H-M   'P 1'
#
loop_
_entity.id
_entity.type
_entity.pdbx_description
1 polymer ?
#
loop_
_entity_poly.entity_id
_entity_poly.type
_entity_poly.pdbx_seq_one_letter_code
_entity_poly.pdbx_strand_id
1 'polypeptide(L)' 'MFGLFKKKAPAPHIAAENTNTPLNNFMTMLMAQELPLLDSKDRVRVYEILNEYDGPEITSQEELPAEIRQLMDL' A
#
# COMPACT_ATOMS: atom_id res chain seq x y z
N MET A 1 32.52 -20.94 -21.55
CA MET A 1 32.35 -19.47 -21.55
C MET A 1 30.85 -19.20 -21.41
N PHE A 2 30.35 -19.01 -20.19
CA PHE A 2 28.91 -18.77 -19.95
C PHE A 2 28.76 -17.44 -19.22
N GLY A 3 28.22 -16.45 -19.95
CA GLY A 3 27.96 -15.11 -19.45
C GLY A 3 26.85 -15.12 -18.42
N LEU A 4 27.19 -14.66 -17.22
CA LEU A 4 26.26 -14.41 -16.13
C LEU A 4 25.37 -13.21 -16.48
N PHE A 5 24.14 -13.47 -16.90
CA PHE A 5 23.12 -12.43 -17.01
C PHE A 5 22.74 -11.95 -15.61
N LYS A 6 23.31 -10.83 -15.16
CA LYS A 6 22.80 -10.12 -13.97
C LYS A 6 21.41 -9.56 -14.32
N LYS A 7 20.37 -10.13 -13.72
CA LYS A 7 19.01 -9.55 -13.73
C LYS A 7 19.09 -8.14 -13.14
N LYS A 8 18.68 -7.14 -13.91
CA LYS A 8 18.60 -5.74 -13.45
C LYS A 8 17.54 -5.70 -12.33
N ALA A 9 17.89 -5.12 -11.18
CA ALA A 9 16.91 -4.88 -10.12
C ALA A 9 15.77 -4.01 -10.68
N PRO A 10 14.50 -4.30 -10.33
CA PRO A 10 13.37 -3.47 -10.76
C PRO A 10 13.59 -2.02 -10.31
N ALA A 11 13.17 -1.07 -11.14
CA ALA A 11 13.28 0.35 -10.81
C ALA A 11 12.46 0.64 -9.54
N PRO A 12 12.99 1.44 -8.58
CA PRO A 12 12.29 1.76 -7.35
C PRO A 12 11.01 2.56 -7.64
N HIS A 13 9.96 2.31 -6.84
CA HIS A 13 8.71 3.06 -6.91
C HIS A 13 8.83 4.33 -6.06
N ILE A 14 9.51 5.33 -6.60
CA ILE A 14 9.88 6.58 -5.90
C ILE A 14 8.68 7.26 -5.22
N ALA A 15 7.48 7.19 -5.80
CA ALA A 15 6.28 7.77 -5.19
C ALA A 15 5.87 7.05 -3.90
N ALA A 16 5.97 5.72 -3.85
CA ALA A 16 5.68 4.95 -2.65
C ALA A 16 6.74 5.21 -1.57
N GLU A 17 8.01 5.31 -1.96
CA GLU A 17 9.13 5.57 -1.04
C GLU A 17 9.09 6.97 -0.40
N ASN A 18 8.39 7.93 -1.01
CA ASN A 18 8.25 9.31 -0.50
C ASN A 18 6.87 9.58 0.11
N THR A 19 6.02 8.56 0.25
CA THR A 19 4.71 8.69 0.89
C THR A 19 4.85 8.34 2.37
N ASN A 20 4.35 9.20 3.25
CA ASN A 20 4.36 8.95 4.69
C ASN A 20 3.07 8.20 5.08
N THR A 21 3.01 6.91 4.78
CA THR A 21 1.92 6.01 5.17
C THR A 21 2.45 4.87 6.03
N PRO A 22 1.62 4.25 6.89
CA PRO A 22 2.01 3.06 7.67
C PRO A 22 2.08 1.79 6.81
N LEU A 23 2.24 1.91 5.49
CA LEU A 23 2.17 0.84 4.51
C LEU A 23 3.54 0.67 3.86
N ASN A 24 3.99 -0.57 3.67
CA ASN A 24 5.18 -0.81 2.87
C ASN A 24 4.93 -0.44 1.39
N ASN A 25 6.00 -0.45 0.57
CA ASN A 25 5.90 -0.09 -0.85
C ASN A 25 4.85 -0.91 -1.62
N PHE A 26 4.73 -2.21 -1.34
CA PHE A 26 3.77 -3.08 -2.01
C PHE A 26 2.33 -2.69 -1.66
N MET A 27 2.03 -2.56 -0.37
CA MET A 27 0.71 -2.15 0.12
C MET A 27 0.36 -0.74 -0.32
N THR A 28 1.32 0.19 -0.33
CA THR A 28 1.11 1.55 -0.84
C THR A 28 0.66 1.55 -2.31
N MET A 29 1.28 0.73 -3.16
CA MET A 29 0.87 0.60 -4.55
C MET A 29 -0.49 -0.07 -4.70
N LEU A 30 -0.78 -1.12 -3.91
CA LEU A 30 -2.07 -1.79 -3.90
C LEU A 30 -3.18 -0.80 -3.53
N MET A 31 -3.02 -0.09 -2.42
CA MET A 31 -3.98 0.93 -1.99
C MET A 31 -4.14 2.03 -3.06
N ALA A 32 -3.06 2.47 -3.69
CA ALA A 32 -3.14 3.48 -4.76
C ALA A 32 -3.96 3.01 -5.98
N GLN A 33 -4.05 1.69 -6.23
CA GLN A 33 -4.86 1.11 -7.30
C GLN A 33 -6.33 0.95 -6.89
N GLU A 34 -6.58 0.59 -5.63
CA GLU A 34 -7.93 0.29 -5.13
C GLU A 34 -8.70 1.55 -4.67
N LEU A 35 -8.04 2.53 -4.03
CA LEU A 35 -8.68 3.75 -3.51
C LEU A 35 -9.50 4.56 -4.53
N PRO A 36 -9.13 4.65 -5.82
CA PRO A 36 -9.95 5.29 -6.85
C PRO A 36 -11.29 4.59 -7.12
N LEU A 37 -11.43 3.30 -6.78
CA LEU A 37 -12.66 2.53 -6.97
C LEU A 37 -13.68 2.79 -5.86
N LEU A 38 -13.22 3.23 -4.69
CA LEU A 38 -14.08 3.62 -3.58
C LEU A 38 -14.81 4.94 -3.87
N ASP A 39 -16.00 5.08 -3.27
CA ASP A 39 -16.67 6.37 -3.25
C ASP A 39 -15.84 7.42 -2.48
N SER A 40 -16.22 8.69 -2.62
CA SER A 40 -15.47 9.77 -1.98
C SER A 40 -15.48 9.71 -0.46
N LYS A 41 -16.55 9.19 0.16
CA LYS A 41 -16.70 9.13 1.62
C LYS A 41 -15.84 8.02 2.19
N ASP A 42 -15.91 6.83 1.59
CA ASP A 42 -15.16 5.66 2.03
C ASP A 42 -13.66 5.86 1.82
N ARG A 43 -13.24 6.50 0.71
CA ARG A 43 -11.84 6.88 0.51
C ARG A 43 -11.33 7.83 1.58
N VAL A 44 -12.11 8.84 1.98
CA VAL A 44 -11.74 9.74 3.09
C VAL A 44 -11.58 8.94 4.37
N ARG A 45 -12.51 8.03 4.65
CA ARG A 45 -12.46 7.20 5.86
C ARG A 45 -11.20 6.32 5.92
N VAL A 46 -10.79 5.73 4.80
CA VAL A 46 -9.54 4.97 4.73
C VAL A 46 -8.33 5.85 5.07
N TYR A 47 -8.25 7.08 4.54
CA TYR A 47 -7.15 7.98 4.87
C TYR A 47 -7.13 8.39 6.35
N GLU A 48 -8.29 8.64 6.95
CA GLU A 48 -8.39 8.92 8.40
C GLU A 48 -7.82 7.76 9.21
N ILE A 49 -8.25 6.53 8.92
CA ILE A 49 -7.80 5.33 9.64
C ILE A 49 -6.29 5.15 9.48
N LEU A 50 -5.74 5.32 8.28
CA LEU A 50 -4.30 5.21 8.04
C LEU A 50 -3.49 6.32 8.72
N ASN A 51 -4.04 7.54 8.82
CA ASN A 51 -3.40 8.66 9.51
C ASN A 51 -3.39 8.50 11.04
N GLU A 52 -4.41 7.84 11.60
CA GLU A 52 -4.56 7.57 13.03
C GLU A 52 -3.89 6.25 13.47
N TYR A 53 -3.29 5.51 12.54
CA TYR A 53 -2.71 4.21 12.83
C TYR A 53 -1.34 4.32 13.48
N ASP A 54 -1.24 3.90 14.74
CA ASP A 54 -0.01 3.89 15.56
C ASP A 54 0.70 2.52 15.62
N GLY A 55 0.32 1.56 14.77
CA GLY A 55 0.86 0.20 14.77
C GLY A 55 2.16 0.02 13.95
N PRO A 56 2.64 -1.23 13.80
CA PRO A 56 3.79 -1.55 12.95
C PRO A 56 3.49 -1.33 11.46
N GLU A 57 4.53 -1.22 10.63
CA GLU A 57 4.36 -1.15 9.17
C GLU A 57 3.51 -2.32 8.66
N ILE A 58 2.46 -2.00 7.90
CA ILE A 58 1.53 -2.94 7.29
C ILE A 58 2.16 -3.47 6.00
N THR A 59 2.36 -4.78 5.96
CA THR A 59 3.06 -5.47 4.88
C THR A 59 2.18 -6.42 4.08
N SER A 60 0.97 -6.72 4.58
CA SER A 60 -0.02 -7.56 3.90
C SER A 60 -1.45 -7.04 4.10
N GLN A 61 -2.41 -7.60 3.36
CA GLN A 61 -3.82 -7.20 3.46
C GLN A 61 -4.42 -7.59 4.82
N GLU A 62 -4.03 -8.74 5.39
CA GLU A 62 -4.55 -9.24 6.66
C GLU A 62 -4.19 -8.34 7.85
N GLU A 63 -3.09 -7.60 7.73
CA GLU A 63 -2.61 -6.63 8.72
C GLU A 63 -3.38 -5.30 8.68
N LEU A 64 -4.17 -5.06 7.63
CA LEU A 64 -4.98 -3.84 7.54
C LEU A 64 -6.02 -3.78 8.68
N PRO A 65 -6.26 -2.58 9.24
CA PRO A 65 -7.38 -2.32 10.12
C PRO A 65 -8.68 -2.92 9.56
N ALA A 66 -9.44 -3.60 10.42
CA ALA A 66 -10.60 -4.38 9.99
C ALA A 66 -11.63 -3.55 9.21
N GLU A 67 -11.79 -2.27 9.57
CA GLU A 67 -12.67 -1.34 8.87
C GLU A 67 -12.20 -1.08 7.43
N ILE A 68 -10.89 -0.94 7.17
CA ILE A 68 -10.35 -0.77 5.81
C ILE A 68 -10.65 -2.00 4.96
N ARG A 69 -10.44 -3.21 5.51
CA ARG A 69 -10.74 -4.46 4.78
C ARG A 69 -12.21 -4.57 4.39
N GLN A 70 -13.12 -4.14 5.27
CA GLN A 70 -14.55 -4.12 4.99
C GLN A 70 -14.92 -3.09 3.93
N LEU A 71 -14.34 -1.88 3.98
CA LEU A 71 -14.60 -0.83 2.98
C LEU A 71 -14.11 -1.23 1.59
N MET A 72 -13.09 -2.08 1.52
CA MET A 72 -12.43 -2.48 0.28
C MET A 72 -12.82 -3.88 -0.21
N ASP A 73 -13.68 -4.62 0.51
CA ASP A 73 -14.04 -6.02 0.21
C ASP A 73 -12.80 -6.94 0.05
N LEU A 74 -11.78 -6.76 0.90
CA LEU A 74 -10.50 -7.50 0.92
C LEU A 74 -10.50 -8.66 1.94
#